data_AF-A0A7K3UMV8-F1
#
_entry.id   AF-A0A7K3UMV8-F1
#
_cell.length_a   1.000
_cell.length_b   1.000
_cell.length_c   1.000
_cell.angle_alpha   90.00
_cell.angle_beta   90.00
_cell.angle_gamma   90.00
#
_symmetry.space_group_name_H-M   'P 1'
#
loop_
_entity.id
_entity.type
_entity.pdbx_description
1 polymer ?
#
loop_
_entity_poly.entity_id
_entity_poly.type
_entity_poly.pdbx_seq_one_letter_code
_entity_poly.pdbx_strand_id
1 'polypeptide(L)'
;MLENYYRELVCFLNAKLGNRQVAEDVVHDAYVRVLERSSDTPIEQPRAFLYRTALNLVIDDHRRNALRQVEPLEVLDSEERYFTPSPHGTLDHGQRLE
;
A
#
# COMPACT_ATOMS: atom_id res chain seq x y z
N MET A 1 9.06 -0.07 -18.31
CA MET A 1 10.19 0.40 -17.47
C MET A 1 9.89 0.31 -15.96
N LEU A 2 8.65 0.27 -15.49
CA LEU A 2 8.34 -0.21 -14.13
C LEU A 2 7.17 -1.21 -14.15
N GLU A 3 6.22 -1.03 -15.06
CA GLU A 3 5.06 -1.92 -15.26
C GLU A 3 5.40 -3.40 -15.51
N ASN A 4 6.56 -3.70 -16.10
CA ASN A 4 7.01 -5.07 -16.29
C ASN A 4 7.37 -5.76 -14.96
N TYR A 5 7.96 -5.00 -14.03
CA TYR A 5 8.26 -5.50 -12.68
C TYR A 5 7.01 -5.65 -11.84
N TYR A 6 5.96 -4.86 -12.11
CA TYR A 6 4.67 -5.01 -11.45
C TYR A 6 4.09 -6.41 -11.70
N ARG A 7 3.98 -6.81 -12.97
CA ARG A 7 3.44 -8.13 -13.34
C ARG A 7 4.31 -9.28 -12.81
N GLU A 8 5.63 -9.16 -12.91
CA GLU A 8 6.58 -10.14 -12.38
C GLU A 8 6.42 -10.30 -10.86
N LEU A 9 6.32 -9.19 -10.14
CA LEU A 9 6.18 -9.19 -8.69
C LEU A 9 4.80 -9.70 -8.23
N VAL A 10 3.72 -9.36 -8.95
CA VAL A 10 2.38 -9.92 -8.69
C VAL A 10 2.39 -11.43 -8.85
N CYS A 11 3.00 -11.95 -9.93
CA CYS A 11 3.09 -13.40 -10.15
C CYS A 11 3.91 -14.08 -9.04
N PHE A 12 5.05 -13.49 -8.67
CA PHE A 12 5.89 -13.97 -7.57
C PHE A 12 5.15 -13.99 -6.22
N LEU A 13 4.46 -12.91 -5.88
CA LEU A 13 3.70 -12.82 -4.63
C LEU A 13 2.46 -13.70 -4.65
N ASN A 14 1.79 -13.84 -5.79
CA ASN A 14 0.66 -14.74 -5.95
C ASN A 14 1.08 -16.20 -5.71
N ALA A 15 2.23 -16.62 -6.24
CA ALA A 15 2.78 -17.95 -5.96
C ALA A 15 3.10 -18.17 -4.48
N LYS A 16 3.43 -17.11 -3.74
CA LYS A 16 3.78 -17.16 -2.31
C LYS A 16 2.57 -17.06 -1.37
N LEU A 17 1.57 -16.25 -1.73
CA LEU A 17 0.40 -15.93 -0.91
C LEU A 17 -0.83 -16.78 -1.27
N GLY A 18 -0.88 -17.35 -2.47
CA GLY A 18 -2.03 -18.10 -2.98
C GLY A 18 -3.26 -17.25 -3.32
N ASN A 19 -3.22 -15.93 -3.09
CA ASN A 19 -4.32 -15.01 -3.38
C ASN A 19 -3.85 -13.89 -4.31
N ARG A 20 -4.50 -13.77 -5.47
CA ARG A 20 -4.13 -12.78 -6.49
C ARG A 20 -4.46 -11.35 -6.08
N GLN A 21 -5.60 -11.14 -5.43
CA GLN A 21 -6.03 -9.81 -4.99
C GLN A 21 -5.06 -9.27 -3.94
N VAL A 22 -4.74 -10.08 -2.93
CA VAL A 22 -3.76 -9.70 -1.89
C VAL A 22 -2.38 -9.43 -2.50
N ALA A 23 -1.96 -10.23 -3.48
CA ALA A 23 -0.71 -9.98 -4.19
C ALA A 23 -0.72 -8.64 -4.94
N GLU A 24 -1.79 -8.33 -5.68
CA GLU A 24 -1.97 -7.06 -6.40
C GLU A 24 -1.96 -5.86 -5.46
N ASP A 25 -2.66 -5.96 -4.33
CA ASP A 25 -2.69 -4.92 -3.29
C ASP A 25 -1.30 -4.68 -2.71
N VAL A 26 -0.58 -5.73 -2.31
CA VAL A 26 0.78 -5.61 -1.76
C VAL A 26 1.74 -4.99 -2.77
N VAL A 27 1.67 -5.38 -4.05
CA VAL A 27 2.51 -4.76 -5.08
C VAL A 27 2.17 -3.29 -5.24
N HIS A 28 0.88 -2.93 -5.30
CA HIS A 28 0.46 -1.54 -5.41
C HIS A 28 1.00 -0.69 -4.25
N ASP A 29 0.83 -1.18 -3.03
CA ASP A 29 1.31 -0.57 -1.80
C ASP A 29 2.85 -0.40 -1.76
N ALA A 30 3.57 -1.37 -2.31
CA ALA A 30 5.03 -1.29 -2.43
C ALA A 30 5.43 -0.20 -3.43
N TYR A 31 4.73 -0.10 -4.57
CA TYR A 31 4.98 0.92 -5.59
C TYR A 31 4.78 2.33 -5.05
N VAL A 32 3.67 2.58 -4.34
CA VAL A 32 3.39 3.89 -3.74
C VAL A 32 4.54 4.30 -2.81
N ARG A 33 4.96 3.43 -1.90
CA ARG A 33 6.09 3.70 -0.99
C ARG A 33 7.41 3.95 -1.71
N VAL A 34 7.67 3.24 -2.82
CA VAL A 34 8.86 3.50 -3.65
C VAL A 34 8.77 4.88 -4.28
N LEU A 35 7.63 5.27 -4.88
CA LEU A 35 7.45 6.56 -5.53
C LEU A 35 7.57 7.73 -4.55
N GLU A 36 6.97 7.60 -3.36
CA GLU A 36 7.09 8.57 -2.27
C GLU A 36 8.56 8.73 -1.85
N ARG A 37 9.27 7.61 -1.63
CA ARG A 37 10.68 7.65 -1.21
C ARG A 37 11.60 8.20 -2.31
N SER A 38 11.32 7.88 -3.58
CA SER A 38 12.08 8.36 -4.75
C SER A 38 12.04 9.87 -4.89
N SER A 39 10.95 10.49 -4.41
CA SER A 39 10.73 11.94 -4.47
C SER A 39 11.59 12.68 -3.45
N ASP A 40 11.94 12.03 -2.34
CA ASP A 40 12.69 12.59 -1.22
C ASP A 40 14.19 12.23 -1.26
N THR A 41 14.52 11.01 -1.69
CA THR A 41 15.91 10.54 -1.78
C THR A 41 16.10 9.69 -3.04
N PRO A 42 17.13 9.94 -3.85
CA PRO A 42 17.40 9.12 -5.03
C PRO A 42 17.67 7.67 -4.62
N ILE A 43 16.89 6.75 -5.16
CA ILE A 43 17.04 5.31 -4.92
C ILE A 43 18.01 4.75 -5.96
N GLU A 44 19.18 4.31 -5.53
CA GLU A 44 20.21 3.75 -6.43
C GLU A 44 19.73 2.47 -7.13
N GLN A 45 18.91 1.65 -6.46
CA GLN A 45 18.43 0.36 -6.95
C GLN A 45 16.91 0.20 -6.77
N PRO A 46 16.08 0.83 -7.63
CA PRO A 46 14.63 0.85 -7.47
C PRO A 46 14.00 -0.55 -7.49
N ARG A 47 14.54 -1.49 -8.29
CA ARG A 47 14.05 -2.89 -8.32
C ARG A 47 14.29 -3.59 -6.98
N ALA A 48 15.51 -3.54 -6.44
CA ALA A 48 15.83 -4.18 -5.18
C ALA A 48 15.01 -3.59 -4.02
N PHE A 49 14.83 -2.27 -4.02
CA PHE A 49 14.03 -1.56 -3.04
C PHE A 49 12.54 -1.96 -3.11
N LEU A 50 11.98 -2.07 -4.32
CA LEU A 50 10.61 -2.52 -4.53
C LEU A 50 10.37 -3.93 -3.99
N TYR A 51 11.23 -4.89 -4.33
CA TYR A 51 11.12 -6.27 -3.85
C TYR A 51 11.23 -6.34 -2.32
N ARG A 52 12.17 -5.59 -1.73
CA ARG A 52 12.34 -5.53 -0.28
C ARG A 52 11.09 -4.97 0.41
N THR A 53 10.54 -3.88 -0.12
CA THR A 53 9.31 -3.27 0.41
C THR A 53 8.14 -4.25 0.34
N ALA A 54 7.92 -4.90 -0.80
CA ALA A 54 6.85 -5.89 -0.96
C ALA A 54 7.00 -7.08 0.01
N LEU A 55 8.22 -7.60 0.18
CA LEU A 55 8.48 -8.69 1.14
C LEU A 55 8.22 -8.26 2.58
N ASN A 56 8.63 -7.05 2.96
CA ASN A 56 8.36 -6.52 4.31
C ASN A 56 6.85 -6.43 4.56
N LEU A 57 6.08 -5.95 3.58
CA LEU A 57 4.62 -5.87 3.69
C LEU A 57 3.97 -7.23 3.87
N VAL A 58 4.41 -8.25 3.12
CA VAL A 58 3.94 -9.62 3.30
C VAL A 58 4.26 -10.13 4.71
N ILE A 59 5.49 -9.91 5.20
CA ILE A 59 5.91 -10.36 6.53
C ILE A 59 5.08 -9.66 7.61
N ASP A 60 4.87 -8.35 7.50
CA ASP A 60 4.05 -7.58 8.43
C ASP A 60 2.59 -8.04 8.41
N ASP A 61 2.04 -8.38 7.24
CA ASP A 61 0.69 -8.90 7.13
C ASP A 61 0.55 -10.26 7.82
N HIS A 62 1.49 -11.19 7.59
CA HIS A 62 1.54 -12.47 8.29
C HIS A 62 1.67 -12.30 9.80
N ARG A 63 2.52 -11.36 10.26
CA ARG A 63 2.70 -11.07 11.69
C ARG A 63 1.43 -10.53 12.31
N ARG A 64 0.77 -9.56 11.67
CA ARG A 64 -0.51 -9.01 12.15
C ARG A 64 -1.62 -10.06 12.17
N ASN A 65 -1.69 -10.91 11.15
CA ASN A 65 -2.67 -11.99 11.11
C ASN A 65 -2.42 -13.02 12.22
N ALA A 66 -1.17 -13.38 12.48
CA ALA A 66 -0.83 -14.29 13.59
C ALA A 66 -1.21 -13.70 14.97
N LEU A 67 -0.98 -12.40 15.19
CA LEU A 67 -1.39 -11.73 16.42
C LEU A 67 -2.92 -11.69 16.59
N ARG A 68 -3.66 -11.41 15.51
CA ARG A 68 -5.15 -11.43 15.51
C ARG A 68 -5.75 -12.81 15.79
N GLN A 69 -5.04 -13.89 15.47
CA GLN A 69 -5.47 -15.26 15.79
C GLN A 69 -5.21 -15.64 17.26
N VAL A 70 -4.33 -14.89 17.94
CA VAL A 70 -3.96 -15.12 19.35
C VAL A 70 -4.77 -14.23 20.30
N GLU A 71 -5.30 -13.10 19.84
CA GLU A 71 -6.23 -12.30 20.65
C GLU A 71 -7.62 -12.96 20.72
N PRO A 72 -8.09 -13.38 21.91
CA PRO A 72 -9.51 -13.65 22.11
C PRO A 72 -10.30 -12.41 21.71
N LEU A 73 -11.46 -12.62 21.08
CA LEU A 73 -12.42 -11.58 20.69
C LEU A 73 -13.01 -10.87 21.93
N GLU A 74 -12.21 -10.05 22.60
CA GLU A 74 -12.66 -9.02 23.53
C GLU A 74 -11.93 -7.74 23.13
N VAL A 75 -12.61 -6.93 22.31
CA VAL A 75 -12.69 -5.46 22.33
C VAL A 75 -13.28 -5.04 20.98
N LEU A 76 -14.60 -5.19 20.86
CA LEU A 76 -15.40 -4.31 20.02
C LEU A 76 -15.89 -3.18 20.91
N ASP A 77 -15.05 -2.16 21.12
CA ASP A 77 -15.51 -0.80 21.37
C ASP A 77 -14.31 0.16 21.32
N SER A 78 -14.13 0.88 20.22
CA SER A 78 -13.66 2.29 20.20
C SER A 78 -13.31 2.75 18.78
N GLU A 79 -14.19 3.61 18.27
CA GLU A 79 -13.84 4.85 17.57
C GLU A 79 -13.16 4.72 16.19
N GLU A 80 -13.99 4.58 15.16
CA GLU A 80 -14.22 5.61 14.13
C GLU A 80 -13.19 6.77 13.97
N ARG A 81 -11.88 6.48 13.83
CA ARG A 81 -10.86 7.42 13.33
C ARG A 81 -9.82 6.57 12.61
N TYR A 82 -9.59 6.63 11.30
CA TYR A 82 -9.25 7.79 10.50
C TYR A 82 -9.65 7.53 9.04
N PHE A 83 -10.62 8.27 8.53
CA PHE A 83 -10.79 8.47 7.08
C PHE A 83 -10.90 9.97 6.84
N THR A 84 -9.78 10.59 6.48
CA THR A 84 -9.78 11.93 5.88
C THR A 84 -8.80 11.99 4.71
N PRO A 85 -9.18 11.51 3.51
CA PRO A 85 -8.75 12.15 2.28
C PRO A 85 -9.65 13.41 2.11
N SER A 86 -9.22 14.64 1.87
CA SER A 86 -8.00 15.20 1.31
C SER A 86 -8.02 16.72 1.57
N PRO A 87 -6.88 17.44 1.63
CA PRO A 87 -6.88 18.89 1.55
C PRO A 87 -6.85 19.29 0.07
N HIS A 88 -8.01 19.49 -0.54
CA HIS A 88 -8.10 20.16 -1.85
C HIS A 88 -9.37 21.02 -1.92
N GLY A 89 -9.48 22.01 -1.04
CA GLY A 89 -10.21 23.25 -1.34
C GLY A 89 -9.14 24.25 -1.78
N THR A 90 -9.12 24.77 -2.99
CA THR A 90 -10.15 25.69 -3.48
C THR A 90 -9.90 25.90 -4.97
N LEU A 91 -10.78 25.39 -5.83
CA LEU A 91 -10.95 25.87 -7.20
C LEU A 91 -12.45 25.89 -7.46
N ASP A 92 -13.11 26.97 -7.05
CA ASP A 92 -14.35 27.38 -7.72
C ASP A 92 -14.09 28.72 -8.38
N HIS A 93 -13.71 28.61 -9.65
CA HIS A 93 -13.85 29.67 -10.63
C HIS A 93 -15.33 29.78 -10.99
N GLY A 94 -15.89 30.97 -10.81
CA GLY A 94 -16.82 31.51 -11.80
C GLY A 94 -18.31 31.50 -11.46
N GLN A 95 -18.80 32.74 -11.28
CA GLN A 95 -19.74 33.33 -12.23
C GLN A 95 -21.22 32.89 -12.14
N ARG A 96 -22.03 33.79 -11.55
CA ARG A 96 -23.30 34.30 -12.11
C ARG A 96 -23.64 35.60 -11.35
N LEU A 97 -23.38 36.77 -11.93
CA LEU A 97 -24.24 37.47 -12.91
C LEU A 97 -25.58 37.87 -12.31
N GLU A 98 -25.65 39.16 -11.96
CA GLU A 98 -26.78 40.11 -11.99
C GLU A 98 -28.06 39.77 -11.22
#